data_AF-A0A2T3APP5-F1
#
_entry.id   AF-A0A2T3APP5-F1
#
_cell.length_a   1.000
_cell.length_b   1.000
_cell.length_c   1.000
_cell.angle_alpha   90.00
_cell.angle_beta   90.00
_cell.angle_gamma   90.00
#
_symmetry.space_group_name_H-M   'P 1'
#
loop_
_entity.id
_entity.type
_entity.pdbx_description
1 polymer ?
#
loop_
_entity_poly.entity_id
_entity_poly.type
_entity_poly.pdbx_seq_one_letter_code
_entity_poly.pdbx_strand_id
1 'polypeptide(L)'
;MTTCATCTRPLTFPPTIHYLLTTYPTITPLYSIHRSLRRCQHCDLVLTYKQAIEAELPPPSYTNPVKEIERSIELAQELILEGVQAEALQNTLPRMRERLAQKTKERDEEVRRAWEWFWGIWGKVE
;
A
#
# COMPACT_ATOMS: atom_id res chain seq x y z
N MET A 1 24.34 6.57 23.56
CA MET A 1 23.45 6.50 22.38
C MET A 1 22.14 5.85 22.81
N THR A 2 20.99 6.46 22.52
CA THR A 2 19.69 5.85 22.83
C THR A 2 19.32 4.86 21.73
N THR A 3 19.03 3.63 22.10
CA THR A 3 18.63 2.54 21.19
C THR A 3 17.12 2.32 21.25
N CYS A 4 16.55 1.80 20.18
CA CYS A 4 15.15 1.38 20.15
C CYS A 4 14.94 0.15 21.04
N ALA A 5 13.94 0.18 21.92
CA ALA A 5 13.59 -0.96 22.77
C ALA A 5 13.13 -2.19 21.97
N THR A 6 12.58 -2.00 20.78
CA THR A 6 12.02 -3.07 19.95
C THR A 6 13.07 -3.76 19.07
N CYS A 7 13.94 -3.00 18.41
CA CYS A 7 14.87 -3.55 17.41
C CYS A 7 16.35 -3.29 17.71
N THR A 8 16.68 -2.73 18.89
CA THR A 8 18.02 -2.38 19.38
C THR A 8 18.83 -1.41 18.50
N ARG A 9 18.32 -1.00 17.33
CA ARG A 9 18.95 -0.02 16.44
C ARG A 9 18.99 1.39 17.06
N PRO A 10 19.97 2.23 16.68
CA PRO A 10 20.05 3.62 17.15
C PRO A 10 18.80 4.42 16.80
N LEU A 11 18.35 5.27 17.73
CA LEU A 11 17.31 6.27 17.46
C LEU A 11 17.93 7.50 16.80
N THR A 12 17.25 8.03 15.78
CA THR A 12 17.66 9.19 14.98
C THR A 12 16.62 10.30 15.09
N PHE A 13 17.04 11.55 14.86
CA PHE A 13 16.08 12.64 14.71
C PHE A 13 15.50 12.61 13.30
N PRO A 14 14.18 12.75 13.13
CA PRO A 14 13.60 12.96 11.82
C PRO A 14 14.20 14.19 11.13
N PRO A 15 14.33 14.18 9.79
CA PRO A 15 14.75 15.36 9.05
C PRO A 15 13.85 16.57 9.32
N THR A 16 14.41 17.77 9.16
CA THR A 16 13.63 19.00 9.30
C THR A 16 12.57 19.09 8.20
N ILE A 17 11.49 19.83 8.47
CA ILE A 17 10.46 20.10 7.45
C ILE A 17 11.08 20.78 6.23
N HIS A 18 11.99 21.73 6.45
CA HIS A 18 12.70 22.39 5.37
C HIS A 18 13.47 21.40 4.49
N TYR A 19 14.22 20.47 5.09
CA TYR A 19 14.92 19.42 4.35
C TYR A 19 13.98 18.54 3.53
N LEU A 20 12.83 18.15 4.09
CA LEU A 20 11.84 17.34 3.38
C LEU A 20 11.27 18.09 2.17
N LEU A 21 10.92 19.36 2.33
CA LEU A 21 10.36 20.17 1.24
C LEU A 21 11.37 20.46 0.12
N THR A 22 12.66 20.60 0.46
CA THR A 22 13.71 20.84 -0.54
C THR A 22 14.13 19.56 -1.27
N THR A 23 14.24 18.45 -0.55
CA THR A 23 14.71 17.17 -1.10
C THR A 23 13.58 16.39 -1.78
N TYR A 24 12.36 16.48 -1.24
CA TYR A 24 11.20 15.73 -1.71
C TYR A 24 9.97 16.64 -1.87
N PRO A 25 9.97 17.54 -2.87
CA PRO A 25 8.93 18.56 -3.01
C PRO A 25 7.51 18.00 -3.27
N THR A 26 7.42 16.74 -3.68
CA THR A 26 6.15 16.04 -3.92
C THR A 26 5.56 15.37 -2.68
N ILE A 27 6.30 15.33 -1.57
CA ILE A 27 5.85 14.74 -0.31
C ILE A 27 5.31 15.85 0.59
N THR A 28 4.12 15.64 1.17
CA THR A 28 3.62 16.52 2.23
C THR A 28 4.24 16.13 3.57
N PRO A 29 5.01 17.00 4.23
CA PRO A 29 5.58 16.70 5.54
C PRO A 29 4.49 16.46 6.58
N LEU A 30 4.71 15.51 7.48
CA LEU A 30 3.79 15.24 8.57
C LEU A 30 4.01 16.22 9.72
N TYR A 31 3.28 17.34 9.73
CA TYR A 31 3.47 18.45 10.68
C TYR A 31 3.17 18.10 12.14
N SER A 32 2.37 17.06 12.39
CA SER A 32 1.98 16.61 13.74
C SER A 32 3.10 15.92 14.53
N ILE A 33 4.23 15.58 13.89
CA ILE A 33 5.35 14.89 14.54
C ILE A 33 6.34 15.87 15.16
N HIS A 34 6.68 15.64 16.43
CA HIS A 34 7.77 16.32 17.13
C HIS A 34 9.14 15.82 16.64
N ARG A 35 9.74 16.56 15.70
CA ARG A 35 11.04 16.22 15.08
C ARG A 35 12.24 16.43 16.01
N SER A 36 12.04 17.09 17.15
CA SER A 36 13.03 17.23 18.22
C SER A 36 13.12 16.00 19.13
N LEU A 37 12.31 14.96 18.88
CA LEU A 37 12.36 13.69 19.60
C LEU A 37 12.96 12.61 18.69
N ARG A 38 13.84 11.79 19.26
CA ARG A 38 14.44 10.68 18.52
C ARG A 38 13.41 9.58 18.27
N ARG A 39 13.41 9.02 17.07
CA ARG A 39 12.53 7.92 16.64
C ARG A 39 13.34 6.81 15.98
N CYS A 40 12.74 5.63 15.87
CA CYS A 40 13.37 4.52 15.17
C CYS A 40 12.89 4.47 13.72
N GLN A 41 13.71 4.97 12.79
CA GLN A 41 13.41 4.92 11.37
C GLN A 41 13.16 3.49 10.87
N HIS A 42 13.90 2.51 11.40
CA HIS A 42 13.72 1.10 11.00
C HIS A 42 12.37 0.54 11.44
N CYS A 43 11.93 0.80 12.67
CA CYS A 43 10.61 0.33 13.13
C CYS A 43 9.47 1.04 12.37
N ASP A 44 9.62 2.35 12.12
CA ASP A 44 8.67 3.10 11.30
C ASP A 44 8.59 2.49 9.88
N LEU A 45 9.73 2.13 9.28
CA LEU A 45 9.79 1.49 7.96
C LEU A 45 9.16 0.10 7.96
N VAL A 46 9.48 -0.74 8.95
CA VAL A 46 8.90 -2.09 9.09
C VAL A 46 7.38 -2.02 9.27
N LEU A 47 6.89 -1.06 10.05
CA LEU A 47 5.46 -0.83 10.22
C LEU A 47 4.79 -0.44 8.90
N THR A 48 5.41 0.47 8.14
CA THR A 48 4.92 0.87 6.82
C THR A 48 4.89 -0.29 5.82
N TYR A 49 5.93 -1.12 5.77
CA TYR A 49 5.92 -2.34 4.96
C TYR A 49 4.79 -3.27 5.35
N LYS A 50 4.60 -3.50 6.67
CA LYS A 50 3.50 -4.32 7.16
C LYS A 50 2.15 -3.79 6.69
N GLN A 51 1.90 -2.49 6.82
CA GLN A 51 0.65 -1.85 6.39
C GLN A 51 0.46 -1.93 4.87
N ALA A 52 1.52 -1.75 4.08
CA ALA A 52 1.47 -1.90 2.63
C ALA A 52 1.14 -3.36 2.23
N ILE A 53 1.73 -4.35 2.91
CA ILE A 53 1.41 -5.76 2.69
C ILE A 53 -0.04 -6.05 3.10
N GLU A 54 -0.53 -5.51 4.21
CA GLU A 54 -1.92 -5.68 4.65
C GLU A 54 -2.91 -5.02 3.68
N ALA A 55 -2.52 -3.96 2.97
CA ALA A 55 -3.35 -3.40 1.89
C ALA A 55 -3.42 -4.33 0.66
N GLU A 56 -2.34 -5.03 0.34
CA GLU A 56 -2.31 -6.01 -0.77
C GLU A 56 -2.97 -7.35 -0.41
N LEU A 57 -2.79 -7.78 0.84
CA LEU A 57 -3.22 -9.05 1.41
C LEU A 57 -4.01 -8.78 2.70
N PRO A 58 -5.25 -8.29 2.58
CA PRO A 58 -6.05 -7.89 3.73
C PRO A 58 -6.31 -9.08 4.68
N PRO A 59 -6.16 -8.89 6.00
CA PRO A 59 -6.60 -9.87 6.97
C PRO A 59 -8.13 -9.98 6.94
N PRO A 60 -8.70 -11.13 7.34
CA PRO A 60 -8.03 -12.30 7.91
C PRO A 60 -7.58 -13.33 6.87
N SER A 61 -8.03 -13.24 5.61
CA SER A 61 -7.76 -14.28 4.61
C SER A 61 -6.33 -14.21 4.07
N TYR A 62 -5.69 -13.05 4.10
CA TYR A 62 -4.40 -12.79 3.46
C TYR A 62 -4.39 -13.22 1.98
N THR A 63 -5.57 -13.17 1.34
CA THR A 63 -5.73 -13.41 -0.08
C THR A 63 -5.72 -12.09 -0.82
N ASN A 64 -5.17 -12.07 -2.03
CA ASN A 64 -5.12 -10.88 -2.86
C ASN A 64 -6.45 -10.74 -3.64
N PRO A 65 -7.33 -9.78 -3.29
CA PRO A 65 -8.66 -9.69 -3.90
C PRO A 65 -8.59 -9.32 -5.39
N VAL A 66 -7.54 -8.60 -5.81
CA VAL A 66 -7.30 -8.26 -7.22
C VAL A 66 -7.02 -9.54 -8.00
N LYS A 67 -6.12 -10.40 -7.50
CA LYS A 67 -5.80 -11.69 -8.15
C LYS A 67 -6.99 -12.66 -8.19
N GLU A 68 -7.85 -12.65 -7.18
CA GLU A 68 -9.07 -13.46 -7.18
C GLU A 68 -10.05 -13.02 -8.27
N ILE A 69 -10.21 -11.70 -8.47
CA ILE A 69 -11.06 -11.16 -9.53
C ILE A 69 -10.44 -11.42 -10.91
N GLU A 70 -9.12 -11.25 -11.06
CA GLU A 70 -8.40 -11.59 -12.31
C GLU A 70 -8.63 -13.04 -12.71
N ARG A 71 -8.43 -13.98 -11.77
CA ARG A 71 -8.70 -15.41 -12.00
C ARG A 71 -10.15 -15.68 -12.37
N SER A 72 -11.09 -14.97 -11.74
CA SER A 72 -12.53 -15.11 -12.05
C SER A 72 -12.86 -14.61 -13.46
N ILE A 73 -12.19 -13.55 -13.92
CA ILE A 73 -12.32 -13.03 -15.27
C ILE A 73 -11.72 -14.01 -16.29
N GLU A 74 -10.53 -14.54 -16.03
CA GLU A 74 -9.88 -15.54 -16.89
C GLU A 74 -10.78 -16.77 -17.08
N LEU A 75 -11.29 -17.32 -15.98
CA LEU A 75 -12.22 -18.46 -16.02
C LEU A 75 -13.51 -18.12 -16.78
N ALA A 76 -14.07 -16.92 -16.58
CA ALA A 76 -15.26 -16.49 -17.33
C ALA A 76 -14.99 -16.38 -18.83
N GLN A 77 -13.80 -15.93 -19.23
CA GLN A 77 -13.40 -15.86 -20.64
C GLN A 77 -13.23 -17.25 -21.24
N GLU A 78 -12.61 -18.19 -20.51
CA GLU A 78 -12.49 -19.60 -20.93
C GLU A 78 -13.86 -20.25 -21.16
N LEU A 79 -14.78 -20.10 -20.21
CA LEU A 79 -16.14 -20.65 -20.33
C LEU A 79 -16.93 -20.07 -21.51
N ILE A 80 -16.74 -18.78 -21.81
CA ILE A 80 -17.33 -18.16 -23.01
C ILE A 80 -16.77 -18.78 -24.28
N LEU A 81 -15.45 -19.03 -24.34
CA LEU A 81 -14.81 -19.67 -25.50
C LEU A 81 -15.29 -21.09 -25.70
N GLU A 82 -15.56 -21.83 -24.61
CA GLU A 82 -16.13 -23.18 -24.64
C GLU A 82 -17.64 -23.19 -24.97
N GLY A 83 -18.28 -22.02 -25.09
CA GLY A 83 -19.71 -21.89 -25.36
C GLY A 83 -20.60 -22.19 -24.16
N VAL A 84 -20.03 -22.34 -22.96
CA VAL A 84 -20.74 -22.65 -21.73
C VAL A 84 -21.20 -21.36 -21.07
N GLN A 85 -22.52 -21.18 -20.93
CA GLN A 85 -23.12 -19.98 -20.29
C GLN A 85 -22.67 -18.65 -20.92
N ALA A 86 -22.30 -18.66 -22.21
CA ALA A 86 -21.63 -17.56 -22.88
C ALA A 86 -22.42 -16.23 -22.79
N GLU A 87 -23.74 -16.26 -22.98
CA GLU A 87 -24.57 -15.06 -22.96
C GLU A 87 -24.64 -14.41 -21.56
N ALA A 88 -24.78 -15.22 -20.50
CA ALA A 88 -24.80 -14.72 -19.12
C ALA A 88 -23.42 -14.18 -18.69
N LEU A 89 -22.34 -14.84 -19.09
CA LEU A 89 -20.97 -14.43 -18.78
C LEU A 89 -20.53 -13.19 -19.58
N GLN A 90 -20.94 -13.06 -20.85
CA GLN A 90 -20.69 -11.86 -21.65
C GLN A 90 -21.35 -10.61 -21.04
N ASN A 91 -22.54 -10.76 -20.46
CA ASN A 91 -23.24 -9.67 -19.78
C ASN A 91 -22.60 -9.30 -18.42
N THR A 92 -21.94 -10.24 -17.74
CA THR A 92 -21.36 -10.03 -16.40
C THR A 92 -19.89 -9.64 -16.42
N LEU A 93 -19.14 -9.99 -17.47
CA LEU A 93 -17.73 -9.64 -17.67
C LEU A 93 -17.41 -8.15 -17.53
N PRO A 94 -18.20 -7.22 -18.12
CA PRO A 94 -17.97 -5.79 -17.95
C PRO A 94 -17.97 -5.37 -16.47
N ARG A 95 -18.95 -5.86 -15.70
CA ARG A 95 -19.06 -5.58 -14.27
C ARG A 95 -17.91 -6.18 -13.46
N MET A 96 -17.40 -7.35 -13.84
CA MET A 96 -16.21 -7.93 -13.22
C MET A 96 -14.97 -7.07 -13.46
N ARG A 97 -14.80 -6.54 -14.68
CA ARG A 97 -13.69 -5.63 -15.04
C ARG A 97 -13.78 -4.28 -14.32
N GLU A 98 -14.97 -3.71 -14.18
CA GLU A 98 -15.18 -2.50 -13.38
C GLU A 98 -14.80 -2.75 -11.91
N ARG A 99 -15.24 -3.88 -11.35
CA ARG A 99 -14.87 -4.27 -9.98
C ARG A 99 -13.37 -4.47 -9.83
N LEU A 100 -12.70 -5.06 -10.81
CA LEU A 100 -11.24 -5.20 -10.84
C LEU A 100 -10.57 -3.83 -10.79
N ALA A 101 -10.94 -2.92 -11.69
CA ALA A 101 -10.38 -1.57 -11.75
C ALA A 101 -10.55 -0.81 -10.42
N GLN A 102 -11.74 -0.89 -9.83
CA GLN A 102 -12.02 -0.28 -8.54
C GLN A 102 -11.16 -0.87 -7.42
N LYS A 103 -11.06 -2.21 -7.35
CA LYS A 103 -10.28 -2.89 -6.30
C LYS A 103 -8.78 -2.64 -6.43
N THR A 104 -8.26 -2.59 -7.65
CA THR A 104 -6.88 -2.19 -7.93
C THR A 104 -6.62 -0.78 -7.44
N LYS A 105 -7.51 0.17 -7.75
CA LYS A 105 -7.38 1.56 -7.30
C LYS A 105 -7.41 1.67 -5.78
N GLU A 106 -8.35 1.00 -5.11
CA GLU A 106 -8.45 0.97 -3.64
C GLU A 106 -7.16 0.44 -2.99
N ARG A 107 -6.65 -0.69 -3.48
CA ARG A 107 -5.38 -1.27 -3.02
C ARG A 107 -4.23 -0.28 -3.18
N ASP A 108 -4.08 0.29 -4.36
CA ASP A 108 -2.97 1.21 -4.67
C ASP A 108 -3.05 2.47 -3.80
N GLU A 109 -4.26 2.98 -3.53
CA GLU A 109 -4.48 4.09 -2.61
C GLU A 109 -4.15 3.73 -1.15
N GLU A 110 -4.45 2.53 -0.69
CA GLU A 110 -4.10 2.05 0.65
C GLU A 110 -2.60 1.85 0.82
N VAL A 111 -1.94 1.21 -0.15
CA VAL A 111 -0.48 1.09 -0.18
C VAL A 111 0.17 2.48 -0.16
N ARG A 112 -0.32 3.40 -1.00
CA ARG A 112 0.19 4.78 -1.03
C ARG A 112 0.00 5.47 0.32
N ARG A 113 -1.16 5.34 0.96
CA ARG A 113 -1.43 5.92 2.29
C ARG A 113 -0.48 5.38 3.36
N ALA A 114 -0.18 4.08 3.34
CA ALA A 114 0.80 3.49 4.25
C ALA A 114 2.19 4.16 4.10
N TRP A 115 2.60 4.41 2.86
CA TRP A 115 3.87 5.06 2.55
C TRP A 115 3.89 6.57 2.82
N GLU A 116 2.80 7.28 2.58
CA GLU A 116 2.67 8.73 2.85
C GLU A 116 3.01 9.08 4.30
N TRP A 117 2.61 8.23 5.24
CA TRP A 117 2.96 8.43 6.65
C TRP A 117 4.47 8.39 6.89
N PHE A 118 5.16 7.37 6.36
CA PHE A 118 6.62 7.25 6.50
C PHE A 118 7.34 8.39 5.77
N TRP A 119 6.94 8.64 4.54
CA TRP A 119 7.49 9.69 3.68
C TRP A 119 7.35 11.07 4.32
N GLY A 120 6.20 11.37 4.93
CA GLY A 120 5.98 12.63 5.64
C GLY A 120 6.90 12.83 6.85
N ILE A 121 7.48 11.77 7.40
CA ILE A 121 8.43 11.82 8.52
C ILE A 121 9.87 11.81 8.04
N TRP A 122 10.22 10.89 7.16
CA TRP A 122 11.60 10.52 6.82
C TRP A 122 12.01 10.87 5.40
N GLY A 123 11.06 11.16 4.50
CA GLY A 123 11.31 11.27 3.06
C GLY A 123 11.16 9.95 2.31
N LYS A 124 11.34 9.95 0.98
CA LYS A 124 11.30 8.73 0.17
C LYS A 124 12.52 7.86 0.47
N VAL A 125 12.28 6.55 0.57
CA VAL A 125 13.34 5.54 0.61
C VAL A 125 13.64 5.18 -0.85
N GLU A 126 14.91 5.24 -1.24
CA GLU A 126 15.38 4.73 -2.53
C GLU A 126 15.49 3.19 -2.52
#